data_AF-A0A8S3PQM8-F1
#
_entry.id   AF-A0A8S3PQM8-F1
#
_cell.length_a   1.000
_cell.length_b   1.000
_cell.length_c   1.000
_cell.angle_alpha   90.00
_cell.angle_beta   90.00
_cell.angle_gamma   90.00
#
_symmetry.space_group_name_H-M   'P 1'
#
loop_
_entity.id
_entity.type
_entity.pdbx_description
1 polymer ?
#
loop_
_entity_poly.entity_id
_entity_poly.type
_entity_poly.pdbx_seq_one_letter_code
_entity_poly.pdbx_strand_id
1 'polypeptide(L)'
;MLVKLMVTGTSVTVEECNVTMGTIPDRKYPYTDHEGVAAIFNVEKTESSNGTEAIRANTIEGNVNKCLTAIEKGLKKASSDCTFYTILAVMSVFLLYIISSLEVPYGLGLVRGFVLVILTLTFGYAIWSRLILNKMEENGLINSQKDMENYLLLLQTEMKTS
;
A
#
# COMPACT_ATOMS: atom_id res chain seq x y z
N MET A 1 30.68 1.56 -30.77
CA MET A 1 30.25 0.15 -30.59
C MET A 1 28.81 0.19 -30.11
N LEU A 2 27.85 -0.17 -30.96
CA LEU A 2 26.42 -0.15 -30.61
C LEU A 2 26.08 -1.40 -29.80
N VAL A 3 25.76 -1.23 -28.52
CA VAL A 3 25.26 -2.32 -27.67
C VAL A 3 23.75 -2.36 -27.82
N LYS A 4 23.24 -3.44 -28.42
CA LYS A 4 21.80 -3.69 -28.53
C LYS A 4 21.41 -4.74 -27.48
N LEU A 5 20.61 -4.34 -26.51
CA LEU A 5 20.04 -5.24 -25.50
C LEU A 5 18.63 -5.59 -25.94
N MET A 6 18.40 -6.88 -26.21
CA MET A 6 17.05 -7.41 -26.40
C MET A 6 16.62 -8.10 -25.13
N VAL A 7 15.63 -7.51 -24.46
CA VAL A 7 14.86 -8.16 -23.41
C VAL A 7 13.47 -8.36 -24.00
N THR A 8 12.90 -9.56 -23.89
CA THR A 8 11.63 -9.99 -24.53
C THR A 8 10.64 -8.85 -24.81
N GLY A 9 10.47 -8.51 -26.09
CA GLY A 9 9.51 -7.50 -26.58
C GLY A 9 9.97 -6.04 -26.53
N THR A 10 11.18 -5.77 -26.02
CA THR A 10 11.77 -4.43 -25.94
C THR A 10 13.19 -4.44 -26.52
N SER A 11 13.40 -3.66 -27.58
CA SER A 11 14.70 -3.41 -28.19
C SER A 11 15.24 -2.10 -27.64
N VAL A 12 16.35 -2.15 -26.90
CA VAL A 12 17.04 -0.96 -26.41
C VAL A 12 18.34 -0.79 -27.18
N THR A 13 18.52 0.38 -27.80
CA THR A 13 19.74 0.78 -28.52
C THR A 13 20.28 2.07 -27.93
N VAL A 14 21.58 2.12 -27.66
CA VAL A 14 22.26 3.37 -27.26
C VAL A 14 22.49 4.20 -28.53
N GLU A 15 21.84 5.34 -28.66
CA GLU A 15 22.04 6.24 -29.80
C GLU A 15 23.30 7.08 -29.63
N GLU A 16 23.50 7.61 -28.43
CA GLU A 16 24.62 8.50 -28.12
C GLU A 16 25.15 8.20 -26.72
N CYS A 17 26.46 8.25 -26.55
CA CYS A 17 27.11 8.11 -25.26
C CYS A 17 28.31 9.05 -25.22
N ASN A 18 28.19 10.13 -24.46
CA ASN A 18 29.18 11.18 -24.39
C ASN A 18 29.67 11.37 -22.96
N VAL A 19 30.95 11.69 -22.85
CA VAL A 19 31.54 12.16 -21.60
C VAL A 19 31.14 13.62 -21.42
N THR A 20 30.44 13.93 -20.33
CA THR A 20 29.86 15.25 -20.09
C THR A 20 30.72 16.16 -19.22
N MET A 21 31.71 15.59 -18.55
CA MET A 21 32.66 16.37 -17.77
C MET A 21 33.90 16.69 -18.59
N GLY A 22 34.06 17.98 -18.90
CA GLY A 22 35.22 18.50 -19.61
C GLY A 22 36.43 18.74 -18.70
N THR A 23 37.40 19.47 -19.23
CA THR A 23 38.57 19.95 -18.49
C THR A 23 38.34 21.35 -17.94
N ILE A 24 39.05 21.71 -16.87
CA ILE A 24 39.05 23.07 -16.34
C ILE A 24 39.55 24.04 -17.44
N PRO A 25 38.90 25.21 -17.66
CA PRO A 25 39.37 26.20 -18.62
C PRO A 25 40.84 26.52 -18.42
N ASP A 26 41.60 26.58 -19.51
CA ASP A 26 43.04 26.85 -19.55
C ASP A 26 43.94 25.81 -18.83
N ARG A 27 43.39 24.64 -18.47
CA ARG A 27 44.16 23.55 -17.87
C ARG A 27 43.89 22.22 -18.57
N LYS A 28 44.90 21.36 -18.61
CA LYS A 28 44.80 19.99 -19.17
C LYS A 28 44.20 18.97 -18.20
N TYR A 29 43.83 19.38 -16.99
CA TYR A 29 43.32 18.47 -15.97
C TYR A 29 41.79 18.41 -15.99
N PRO A 30 41.20 17.21 -15.84
CA PRO A 30 39.75 17.05 -15.69
C PRO A 30 39.28 17.72 -14.39
N TYR A 31 38.01 18.12 -14.36
CA TYR A 31 37.41 18.74 -13.17
C TYR A 31 37.35 17.80 -11.94
N THR A 32 37.38 16.49 -12.17
CA THR A 32 37.20 15.43 -11.17
C THR A 32 37.92 14.16 -11.62
N ASP A 33 38.29 13.32 -10.67
CA ASP A 33 38.80 11.96 -10.88
C ASP A 33 37.71 10.96 -11.28
N HIS A 34 36.45 11.39 -11.29
CA HIS A 34 35.30 10.64 -11.79
C HIS A 34 34.83 11.14 -13.16
N GLU A 35 34.73 10.24 -14.14
CA GLU A 35 34.24 10.57 -15.48
C GLU A 35 32.71 10.57 -15.52
N GLY A 36 32.10 11.74 -15.76
CA GLY A 36 30.66 11.84 -15.96
C GLY A 36 30.28 11.40 -17.37
N VAL A 37 29.38 10.43 -17.47
CA VAL A 37 28.91 9.87 -18.75
C VAL A 37 27.41 10.13 -18.87
N ALA A 38 26.97 10.66 -20.01
CA ALA A 38 25.57 10.73 -20.40
C ALA A 38 25.33 9.84 -21.61
N ALA A 39 24.25 9.05 -21.57
CA ALA A 39 23.85 8.20 -22.67
C ALA A 39 22.38 8.44 -23.03
N ILE A 40 22.10 8.49 -24.32
CA ILE A 40 20.76 8.56 -24.90
C ILE A 40 20.41 7.17 -25.40
N PHE A 41 19.27 6.66 -24.94
CA PHE A 41 18.75 5.34 -25.30
C PHE A 41 17.50 5.52 -26.15
N ASN A 42 17.47 4.83 -27.29
CA ASN A 42 16.25 4.61 -28.05
C ASN A 42 15.66 3.24 -27.67
N VAL A 43 14.40 3.26 -27.27
CA VAL A 43 13.68 2.11 -26.74
C VAL A 43 12.50 1.84 -27.67
N GLU A 44 12.64 0.82 -28.50
CA GLU A 44 11.59 0.35 -29.40
C GLU A 44 10.89 -0.85 -28.78
N LYS A 45 9.61 -0.70 -28.44
CA LYS A 45 8.78 -1.81 -28.00
C LYS A 45 8.17 -2.47 -29.24
N THR A 46 8.49 -3.73 -29.48
CA THR A 46 7.88 -4.47 -30.59
C THR A 46 6.51 -4.93 -30.12
N GLU A 47 5.45 -4.26 -30.57
CA GLU A 47 4.08 -4.64 -30.25
C GLU A 47 3.79 -6.05 -30.78
N SER A 48 3.66 -7.00 -29.85
CA SER A 48 3.25 -8.36 -30.18
C SER A 48 1.76 -8.36 -30.49
N SER A 49 1.40 -8.33 -31.78
CA SER A 49 0.09 -8.55 -32.38
C SER A 49 -1.15 -8.13 -31.54
N ASN A 50 -1.89 -7.15 -32.05
CA ASN A 50 -3.11 -6.54 -31.49
C ASN A 50 -4.17 -7.49 -30.87
N GLY A 51 -4.14 -8.80 -31.13
CA GLY A 51 -4.97 -9.80 -30.44
C GLY A 51 -4.59 -10.06 -28.98
N THR A 52 -3.34 -9.84 -28.57
CA THR A 52 -2.85 -10.14 -27.20
C THR A 52 -3.10 -8.98 -26.24
N GLU A 53 -3.08 -7.74 -26.72
CA GLU A 53 -3.25 -6.55 -25.89
C GLU A 53 -4.68 -6.34 -25.42
N ALA A 54 -5.69 -6.59 -26.26
CA ALA A 54 -7.09 -6.53 -25.85
C ALA A 54 -7.44 -7.59 -24.77
N ILE A 55 -6.87 -8.81 -24.88
CA ILE A 55 -7.02 -9.86 -23.88
C ILE A 55 -6.33 -9.46 -22.57
N ARG A 56 -5.14 -8.84 -22.67
CA ARG A 56 -4.39 -8.36 -21.51
C ARG A 56 -5.10 -7.19 -20.82
N ALA A 57 -5.63 -6.22 -21.56
CA ALA A 57 -6.40 -5.10 -21.04
C ALA A 57 -7.67 -5.57 -20.31
N ASN A 58 -8.45 -6.48 -20.92
CA ASN A 58 -9.61 -7.10 -20.28
C ASN A 58 -9.26 -7.88 -19.00
N THR A 59 -8.09 -8.55 -19.00
CA THR A 59 -7.60 -9.28 -17.82
C THR A 59 -7.20 -8.32 -16.70
N ILE A 60 -6.55 -7.19 -17.05
CA ILE A 60 -6.15 -6.16 -16.10
C ILE A 60 -7.40 -5.49 -15.51
N GLU A 61 -8.36 -5.06 -16.34
CA GLU A 61 -9.62 -4.47 -15.88
C GLU A 61 -10.39 -5.43 -14.95
N GLY A 62 -10.49 -6.70 -15.33
CA GLY A 62 -11.10 -7.74 -14.50
C GLY A 62 -10.40 -7.93 -13.15
N ASN A 63 -9.07 -7.81 -13.10
CA ASN A 63 -8.31 -7.89 -11.86
C ASN A 63 -8.48 -6.64 -10.99
N VAL A 64 -8.49 -5.44 -11.58
CA VAL A 64 -8.74 -4.21 -10.83
C VAL A 64 -10.15 -4.20 -10.24
N ASN A 65 -11.15 -4.66 -10.98
CA ASN A 65 -12.52 -4.80 -10.47
C ASN A 65 -12.61 -5.79 -9.29
N LYS A 66 -11.84 -6.89 -9.33
CA LYS A 66 -11.73 -7.81 -8.17
C LYS A 66 -11.08 -7.13 -6.96
N CYS A 67 -10.03 -6.33 -7.18
CA CYS A 67 -9.38 -5.55 -6.13
C CYS A 67 -10.35 -4.54 -5.50
N LEU A 68 -11.10 -3.79 -6.32
CA LEU A 68 -12.14 -2.86 -5.83
C LEU A 68 -13.19 -3.59 -4.99
N THR A 69 -13.69 -4.74 -5.46
CA THR A 69 -14.64 -5.56 -4.70
C THR A 69 -14.05 -6.01 -3.35
N ALA A 70 -12.76 -6.35 -3.30
CA ALA A 70 -12.08 -6.72 -2.07
C ALA A 70 -11.93 -5.53 -1.10
N ILE A 71 -11.62 -4.34 -1.63
CA ILE A 71 -11.53 -3.09 -0.86
C ILE A 71 -12.89 -2.73 -0.27
N GLU A 72 -13.98 -2.81 -1.03
CA GLU A 72 -15.34 -2.58 -0.52
C GLU A 72 -15.73 -3.54 0.61
N LYS A 73 -15.38 -4.83 0.47
CA LYS A 73 -15.56 -5.81 1.54
C LYS A 73 -14.72 -5.45 2.77
N GLY A 74 -13.50 -4.96 2.57
CA GLY A 74 -12.63 -4.44 3.63
C GLY A 74 -13.29 -3.27 4.37
N LEU A 75 -13.83 -2.29 3.64
CA LEU A 75 -14.50 -1.13 4.23
C LEU A 75 -15.74 -1.52 5.06
N LYS A 76 -16.57 -2.43 4.53
CA LYS A 76 -17.71 -2.98 5.27
C LYS A 76 -17.26 -3.70 6.54
N LYS A 77 -16.17 -4.46 6.47
CA LYS A 77 -15.59 -5.15 7.62
C LYS A 77 -15.06 -4.16 8.66
N ALA A 78 -14.30 -3.13 8.25
CA ALA A 78 -13.79 -2.09 9.16
C ALA A 78 -14.93 -1.40 9.93
N SER A 79 -16.07 -1.13 9.27
CA SER A 79 -17.27 -0.61 9.93
C SER A 79 -17.88 -1.60 10.93
N SER A 80 -17.90 -2.90 10.60
CA SER A 80 -18.36 -3.95 11.53
C SER A 80 -17.44 -4.07 12.74
N ASP A 81 -16.13 -4.02 12.53
CA ASP A 81 -15.12 -4.12 13.58
C ASP A 81 -15.21 -2.91 14.53
N CYS A 82 -15.55 -1.72 14.02
CA CYS A 82 -15.86 -0.55 14.85
C CYS A 82 -17.03 -0.81 15.80
N THR A 83 -18.08 -1.47 15.33
CA THR A 83 -19.23 -1.85 16.17
C THR A 83 -18.83 -2.89 17.20
N PHE A 84 -18.06 -3.91 16.79
CA PHE A 84 -17.55 -4.95 17.68
C PHE A 84 -16.72 -4.38 18.83
N TYR A 85 -15.71 -3.56 18.54
CA TYR A 85 -14.86 -2.95 19.59
C TYR A 85 -15.65 -2.01 20.51
N THR A 86 -16.70 -1.37 20.00
CA THR A 86 -17.60 -0.54 20.81
C THR A 86 -18.37 -1.39 21.81
N ILE A 87 -18.98 -2.48 21.35
CA ILE A 87 -19.71 -3.42 22.20
C ILE A 87 -18.76 -4.02 23.24
N LEU A 88 -17.56 -4.43 22.82
CA LEU A 88 -16.54 -4.98 23.71
C LEU A 88 -16.14 -3.98 24.82
N ALA A 89 -15.97 -2.70 24.48
CA ALA A 89 -15.65 -1.66 25.45
C ALA A 89 -16.81 -1.47 26.46
N VAL A 90 -18.05 -1.38 26.00
CA VAL A 90 -19.24 -1.24 26.87
C VAL A 90 -19.38 -2.46 27.80
N MET A 91 -19.25 -3.67 27.26
CA MET A 91 -19.28 -4.90 28.03
C MET A 91 -18.15 -4.95 29.07
N SER A 92 -16.95 -4.50 28.72
CA SER A 92 -15.82 -4.46 29.65
C SER A 92 -16.09 -3.51 30.82
N VAL A 93 -16.64 -2.32 30.57
CA VAL A 93 -17.03 -1.38 31.63
C VAL A 93 -18.12 -1.95 32.53
N PHE A 94 -19.12 -2.59 31.93
CA PHE A 94 -20.21 -3.22 32.67
C PHE A 94 -19.70 -4.34 33.59
N LEU A 95 -18.83 -5.21 33.08
CA LEU A 95 -18.20 -6.28 33.86
C LEU A 95 -17.27 -5.74 34.96
N LEU A 96 -16.49 -4.69 34.66
CA LEU A 96 -15.68 -4.00 35.65
C LEU A 96 -16.54 -3.51 36.81
N TYR A 97 -17.68 -2.87 36.52
CA TYR A 97 -18.61 -2.38 37.54
C TYR A 97 -19.21 -3.51 38.40
N ILE A 98 -19.63 -4.62 37.77
CA ILE A 98 -20.18 -5.76 38.51
C ILE A 98 -19.12 -6.38 39.43
N ILE A 99 -17.92 -6.64 38.91
CA ILE A 99 -16.84 -7.30 39.65
C ILE A 99 -16.26 -6.37 40.73
N SER A 100 -16.27 -5.05 40.51
CA SER A 100 -15.89 -4.07 41.53
C SER A 100 -16.92 -3.97 42.66
N SER A 101 -18.19 -4.29 42.38
CA SER A 101 -19.27 -4.21 43.37
C SER A 101 -19.50 -5.51 44.14
N LEU A 102 -18.94 -6.64 43.67
CA LEU A 102 -19.02 -7.90 44.39
C LEU A 102 -18.13 -7.89 45.65
N GLU A 103 -18.71 -8.25 46.78
CA GLU A 103 -17.96 -8.60 47.98
C GLU A 103 -17.34 -9.99 47.80
N VAL A 104 -16.00 -10.03 47.76
CA VAL A 104 -15.25 -11.26 47.50
C VAL A 104 -14.63 -11.76 48.83
N PRO A 105 -14.77 -13.05 49.17
CA PRO A 105 -14.15 -13.62 50.35
C PRO A 105 -12.63 -13.37 50.39
N TYR A 106 -12.07 -13.19 51.59
CA TYR A 106 -10.67 -12.80 51.81
C TYR A 106 -9.61 -13.60 51.02
N GLY A 107 -9.85 -14.89 50.73
CA GLY A 107 -8.92 -15.73 49.96
C GLY A 107 -8.92 -15.53 48.44
N LEU A 108 -9.95 -14.87 47.87
CA LEU A 108 -10.13 -14.74 46.42
C LEU A 108 -9.80 -13.33 45.89
N GLY A 109 -9.34 -12.42 46.76
CA GLY A 109 -9.02 -11.03 46.37
C GLY A 109 -7.96 -10.93 45.28
N LEU A 110 -6.99 -11.84 45.25
CA LEU A 110 -5.92 -11.88 44.24
C LEU A 110 -6.47 -12.23 42.85
N VAL A 111 -7.36 -13.23 42.78
CA VAL A 111 -8.04 -13.63 41.53
C VAL A 111 -8.90 -12.47 41.01
N ARG A 112 -9.65 -11.81 41.89
CA ARG A 112 -10.42 -10.61 41.53
C ARG A 112 -9.53 -9.51 40.96
N GLY A 113 -8.39 -9.23 41.60
CA GLY A 113 -7.42 -8.25 41.13
C GLY A 113 -6.92 -8.55 39.72
N PHE A 114 -6.55 -9.81 39.44
CA PHE A 114 -6.13 -10.23 38.11
C PHE A 114 -7.23 -10.04 37.05
N VAL A 115 -8.47 -10.41 37.36
CA VAL A 115 -9.60 -10.24 36.44
C VAL A 115 -9.84 -8.76 36.13
N LEU A 116 -9.78 -7.88 37.13
CA LEU A 116 -9.93 -6.43 36.94
C LEU A 116 -8.81 -5.85 36.05
N VAL A 117 -7.57 -6.30 36.24
CA VAL A 117 -6.44 -5.87 35.38
C VAL A 117 -6.68 -6.30 33.93
N ILE A 118 -7.05 -7.56 33.70
CA ILE A 118 -7.32 -8.08 32.34
C ILE A 118 -8.46 -7.30 31.68
N LEU A 119 -9.56 -7.04 32.40
CA LEU A 119 -10.68 -6.27 31.88
C LEU A 119 -10.29 -4.82 31.56
N THR A 120 -9.46 -4.19 32.39
CA THR A 120 -8.97 -2.83 32.16
C THR A 120 -8.07 -2.76 30.93
N LEU A 121 -7.17 -3.74 30.75
CA LEU A 121 -6.35 -3.86 29.55
C LEU A 121 -7.20 -4.10 28.30
N THR A 122 -8.22 -4.97 28.41
CA THR A 122 -9.16 -5.25 27.30
C THR A 122 -9.94 -4.01 26.90
N PHE A 123 -10.42 -3.24 27.89
CA PHE A 123 -11.10 -1.96 27.65
C PHE A 123 -10.18 -0.94 26.95
N GLY A 124 -8.95 -0.78 27.44
CA GLY A 124 -7.95 0.09 26.81
C GLY A 124 -7.64 -0.34 25.38
N TYR A 125 -7.48 -1.65 25.15
CA TYR A 125 -7.26 -2.22 23.82
C TYR A 125 -8.44 -1.98 22.87
N ALA A 126 -9.68 -2.12 23.36
CA ALA A 126 -10.88 -1.89 22.57
C ALA A 126 -10.99 -0.42 22.12
N ILE A 127 -10.71 0.53 23.02
CA ILE A 127 -10.67 1.96 22.69
C ILE A 127 -9.55 2.25 21.69
N TRP A 128 -8.34 1.75 21.94
CA TRP A 128 -7.19 1.97 21.07
C TRP A 128 -7.43 1.43 19.66
N SER A 129 -7.94 0.20 19.55
CA SER A 129 -8.28 -0.43 18.27
C SER A 129 -9.34 0.36 17.51
N ARG A 130 -10.37 0.85 18.21
CA ARG A 130 -11.41 1.68 17.60
C ARG A 130 -10.87 3.02 17.08
N LEU A 131 -10.01 3.69 17.85
CA LEU A 131 -9.54 5.04 17.52
C LEU A 131 -8.43 5.04 16.48
N ILE A 132 -7.47 4.13 16.61
CA ILE A 132 -6.25 4.12 15.83
C ILE A 132 -6.36 3.11 14.69
N LEU A 133 -6.56 1.84 15.02
CA LEU A 133 -6.46 0.75 14.05
C LEU A 133 -7.54 0.86 12.97
N ASN A 134 -8.81 1.04 13.36
CA ASN A 134 -9.89 1.19 12.40
C ASN A 134 -9.74 2.43 11.51
N LYS A 135 -9.26 3.55 12.08
CA LYS A 135 -9.08 4.79 11.33
C LYS A 135 -7.92 4.69 10.34
N MET A 136 -6.84 4.01 10.73
CA MET A 136 -5.72 3.72 9.83
C MET A 136 -6.16 2.77 8.70
N GLU A 137 -6.90 1.73 9.03
CA GLU A 137 -7.40 0.75 8.06
C GLU A 137 -8.39 1.38 7.07
N GLU A 138 -9.35 2.16 7.56
CA GLU A 138 -10.32 2.87 6.71
C GLU A 138 -9.62 3.85 5.76
N ASN A 139 -8.70 4.69 6.28
CA ASN A 139 -7.94 5.60 5.44
C ASN A 139 -7.06 4.88 4.41
N GLY A 140 -6.43 3.78 4.82
CA GLY A 140 -5.62 2.94 3.93
C GLY A 140 -6.45 2.34 2.79
N LEU A 141 -7.65 1.84 3.10
CA LEU A 141 -8.58 1.29 2.13
C LEU A 141 -9.12 2.36 1.19
N ILE A 142 -9.50 3.54 1.70
CA ILE A 142 -9.98 4.67 0.88
C ILE A 142 -8.89 5.15 -0.10
N ASN A 143 -7.65 5.27 0.37
CA ASN A 143 -6.55 5.68 -0.50
C ASN A 143 -6.27 4.62 -1.57
N SER A 144 -6.26 3.34 -1.19
CA SER A 144 -6.09 2.23 -2.14
C SER A 144 -7.22 2.19 -3.17
N GLN A 145 -8.46 2.50 -2.76
CA GLN A 145 -9.60 2.58 -3.68
C GLN A 145 -9.38 3.67 -4.73
N LYS A 146 -9.00 4.89 -4.29
CA LYS A 146 -8.74 6.02 -5.19
C LYS A 146 -7.62 5.72 -6.18
N ASP A 147 -6.55 5.06 -5.74
CA ASP A 147 -5.45 4.69 -6.62
C ASP A 147 -5.90 3.68 -7.69
N MET A 148 -6.75 2.71 -7.33
CA MET A 148 -7.30 1.74 -8.27
C MET A 148 -8.29 2.37 -9.26
N GLU A 149 -9.13 3.30 -8.80
CA GLU A 149 -10.05 4.07 -9.66
C GLU A 149 -9.27 4.96 -10.66
N ASN A 150 -8.20 5.63 -10.19
CA ASN A 150 -7.31 6.41 -11.05
C ASN A 150 -6.62 5.53 -12.10
N TYR A 151 -6.16 4.33 -11.72
CA TYR A 151 -5.54 3.41 -12.65
C TYR A 151 -6.53 2.91 -13.72
N LEU A 152 -7.79 2.65 -13.36
CA LEU A 152 -8.84 2.34 -14.34
C LEU A 152 -9.09 3.48 -15.32
N LEU A 153 -9.14 4.72 -14.84
CA LEU A 153 -9.30 5.89 -15.69
C LEU A 153 -8.15 6.02 -16.70
N LEU A 154 -6.91 5.80 -16.26
CA LEU A 154 -5.73 5.82 -17.14
C LEU A 154 -5.82 4.74 -18.23
N LEU A 155 -6.16 3.51 -17.87
CA LEU A 155 -6.35 2.43 -18.85
C LEU A 155 -7.45 2.75 -19.87
N GLN A 156 -8.56 3.34 -19.43
CA GLN A 156 -9.65 3.75 -20.33
C GLN A 156 -9.23 4.90 -21.25
N THR A 157 -8.36 5.80 -20.81
CA THR A 157 -7.81 6.85 -21.68
C THR A 157 -6.84 6.31 -22.71
N GLU A 158 -5.93 5.40 -22.32
CA GLU A 158 -4.97 4.78 -23.25
C GLU A 158 -5.68 3.97 -24.35
N MET A 159 -6.75 3.25 -23.99
CA MET A 159 -7.57 2.49 -24.96
C MET A 159 -8.39 3.37 -25.92
N LYS A 160 -8.65 4.65 -25.60
CA LYS A 160 -9.35 5.59 -26.49
C LYS A 160 -8.42 6.31 -27.47
N THR A 161 -7.13 6.38 -27.14
CA THR A 161 -6.11 7.05 -27.94
C THR A 161 -5.34 6.12 -28.87
N SER A 162 -5.45 4.81 -28.65
CA SER A 162 -4.98 3.76 -29.56
C SER A 162 -6.04 3.39 -30.59
#